data_AF-A0A7J9YN52-F1
#
_entry.id   AF-A0A7J9YN52-F1
#
_cell.length_a   1.000
_cell.length_b   1.000
_cell.length_c   1.000
_cell.angle_alpha   90.00
_cell.angle_beta   90.00
_cell.angle_gamma   90.00
#
_symmetry.space_group_name_H-M   'P 1'
#
loop_
_entity.id
_entity.type
_entity.pdbx_description
1 polymer ?
#
loop_
_entity_poly.entity_id
_entity_poly.type
_entity_poly.pdbx_seq_one_letter_code
_entity_poly.pdbx_strand_id
1 'polypeptide(L)'
;MKKSLALVLLGAAVLVAVLGGSAPAARESSNRVVCVSYGHDGEARFNLRSQPRKCTFVHRNQEPFGYNTVDMIKLRWKSWGKRRARAKGKNVVNMVGPTPARVTLSRPRSGCGDRTVFTRATISAPGSNDRAHLPLDACT
;
A
#
# COMPACT_ATOMS: atom_id res chain seq x y z
N MET A 1 -37.55 76.19 0.81
CA MET A 1 -37.75 74.75 0.56
C MET A 1 -36.38 74.10 0.40
N LYS A 2 -36.09 73.06 1.21
CA LYS A 2 -35.15 71.91 1.03
C LYS A 2 -33.77 72.16 0.37
N LYS A 3 -32.62 71.66 0.82
CA LYS A 3 -32.09 70.93 2.00
C LYS A 3 -30.56 70.82 1.77
N SER A 4 -29.80 70.68 2.85
CA SER A 4 -28.34 70.82 3.02
C SER A 4 -27.47 69.60 2.63
N LEU A 5 -26.13 69.79 2.81
CA LEU A 5 -25.02 68.84 3.12
C LEU A 5 -24.27 68.22 1.91
N ALA A 6 -22.95 68.37 1.69
CA ALA A 6 -21.71 68.34 2.50
C ALA A 6 -21.14 66.92 2.80
N LEU A 7 -19.79 66.86 2.93
CA LEU A 7 -18.87 65.76 3.35
C LEU A 7 -18.33 64.85 2.22
N VAL A 8 -17.03 64.81 1.87
CA VAL A 8 -15.76 64.49 2.61
C VAL A 8 -15.68 63.02 3.03
N LEU A 9 -14.56 62.34 2.68
CA LEU A 9 -13.77 61.30 3.40
C LEU A 9 -13.13 60.31 2.39
N LEU A 10 -11.81 60.35 2.14
CA LEU A 10 -10.75 59.60 2.86
C LEU A 10 -11.13 58.14 3.17
N GLY A 11 -10.70 57.22 2.30
CA GLY A 11 -10.82 55.76 2.50
C GLY A 11 -9.46 55.14 2.81
N ALA A 12 -9.35 54.58 4.02
CA ALA A 12 -8.16 53.96 4.60
C ALA A 12 -7.96 52.49 4.17
N ALA A 13 -6.71 52.03 4.34
CA ALA A 13 -6.14 50.73 4.00
C ALA A 13 -6.74 49.52 4.73
N VAL A 14 -6.69 48.34 4.10
CA VAL A 14 -6.50 47.04 4.78
C VAL A 14 -5.66 46.11 3.89
N LEU A 15 -4.38 45.92 4.22
CA LEU A 15 -3.54 44.83 3.68
C LEU A 15 -3.77 43.58 4.55
N VAL A 16 -4.50 42.60 4.04
CA VAL A 16 -4.68 41.32 4.73
C VAL A 16 -3.46 40.44 4.45
N ALA A 17 -2.57 40.34 5.43
CA ALA A 17 -1.48 39.37 5.45
C ALA A 17 -2.05 37.97 5.71
N VAL A 18 -2.15 37.14 4.67
CA VAL A 18 -2.50 35.72 4.81
C VAL A 18 -1.26 34.97 5.28
N LEU A 19 -1.25 34.61 6.57
CA LEU A 19 -0.26 33.70 7.16
C LEU A 19 -0.38 32.34 6.49
N GLY A 20 0.52 32.07 5.54
CA GLY A 20 0.73 30.76 4.95
C GLY A 20 1.33 29.81 5.98
N GLY A 21 0.48 29.25 6.85
CA GLY A 21 0.83 28.13 7.71
C GLY A 21 1.11 26.91 6.85
N SER A 22 2.39 26.62 6.60
CA SER A 22 2.83 25.35 6.04
C SER A 22 2.53 24.23 7.03
N ALA A 23 1.35 23.62 6.89
CA ALA A 23 1.00 22.41 7.61
C ALA A 23 2.06 21.33 7.31
N PRO A 24 2.54 20.58 8.32
CA PRO A 24 3.47 19.49 8.08
C PRO A 24 2.81 18.50 7.12
N ALA A 25 3.47 18.25 5.99
CA ALA A 25 3.04 17.22 5.05
C ALA A 25 2.98 15.90 5.82
N ALA A 26 1.78 15.46 6.18
CA ALA A 26 1.54 14.16 6.76
C ALA A 26 2.13 13.14 5.80
N ARG A 27 3.28 12.54 6.15
CA ARG A 27 3.86 11.42 5.39
C ARG A 27 2.79 10.35 5.35
N GLU A 28 2.11 10.25 4.22
CA GLU A 28 1.08 9.25 4.00
C GLU A 28 1.74 7.89 4.23
N SER A 29 1.41 7.24 5.36
CA SER A 29 1.93 5.94 5.73
C SER A 29 1.37 4.92 4.74
N SER A 30 2.01 4.84 3.58
CA SER A 30 1.58 3.96 2.51
C SER A 30 1.73 2.54 3.03
N ASN A 31 0.58 1.86 3.16
CA ASN A 31 0.52 0.46 3.54
C ASN A 31 1.60 -0.33 2.81
N ARG A 32 2.23 -1.27 3.51
CA ARG A 32 3.28 -2.14 2.97
C ARG A 32 2.80 -3.58 2.93
N VAL A 33 3.55 -4.42 2.25
CA VAL A 33 3.38 -5.86 2.29
C VAL A 33 4.72 -6.51 2.62
N VAL A 34 4.67 -7.57 3.42
CA VAL A 34 5.83 -8.41 3.71
C VAL A 34 6.11 -9.28 2.48
N CYS A 35 7.31 -9.16 1.93
CA CYS A 35 7.83 -10.04 0.89
C CYS A 35 9.12 -10.67 1.38
N VAL A 36 9.37 -11.93 1.01
CA VAL A 36 10.68 -12.54 1.17
C VAL A 36 11.55 -12.28 -0.07
N SER A 37 12.84 -12.08 0.18
CA SER A 37 13.90 -12.15 -0.81
C SER A 37 15.05 -12.98 -0.26
N TYR A 38 15.79 -13.65 -1.15
CA TYR A 38 16.94 -14.48 -0.77
C TYR A 38 18.23 -13.76 -1.19
N GLY A 39 19.20 -13.73 -0.29
CA GLY A 39 20.55 -13.23 -0.56
C GLY A 39 21.41 -14.23 -1.33
N HIS A 40 22.65 -13.86 -1.64
CA HIS A 40 23.63 -14.76 -2.27
C HIS A 40 24.05 -15.92 -1.36
N ASP A 41 23.90 -15.74 -0.05
CA ASP A 41 24.07 -16.74 1.02
C ASP A 41 22.90 -17.71 1.13
N GLY A 42 21.83 -17.53 0.35
CA GLY A 42 20.61 -18.33 0.42
C GLY A 42 19.72 -17.99 1.62
N GLU A 43 20.08 -16.99 2.42
CA GLU A 43 19.32 -16.60 3.61
C GLU A 43 18.04 -15.85 3.20
N ALA A 44 16.92 -16.23 3.80
CA ALA A 44 15.64 -15.57 3.60
C ALA A 44 15.55 -14.29 4.41
N ARG A 45 15.24 -13.18 3.74
CA ARG A 45 15.08 -11.85 4.36
C ARG A 45 13.70 -11.30 4.11
N PHE A 46 12.98 -11.01 5.19
CA PHE A 46 11.69 -10.34 5.14
C PHE A 46 11.87 -8.84 4.88
N ASN A 47 11.12 -8.31 3.91
CA ASN A 47 11.21 -6.93 3.48
C ASN A 47 9.82 -6.32 3.31
N LEU A 48 9.62 -5.13 3.86
CA LEU A 48 8.37 -4.39 3.71
C LEU A 48 8.40 -3.56 2.42
N ARG A 49 7.55 -3.89 1.46
CA ARG A 49 7.52 -3.23 0.14
C ARG A 49 6.20 -2.52 -0.12
N SER A 50 6.27 -1.40 -0.85
CA SER A 50 5.09 -0.72 -1.42
C SER A 50 5.00 -1.08 -2.90
N GLN A 51 3.83 -1.53 -3.35
CA GLN A 51 3.53 -1.89 -4.74
C GLN A 51 4.61 -2.74 -5.45
N PRO A 52 5.12 -3.84 -4.85
CA PRO A 52 6.21 -4.61 -5.45
C PRO A 52 5.81 -5.27 -6.78
N ARG A 53 6.74 -5.35 -7.74
CA ARG A 53 6.55 -6.06 -9.02
C ARG A 53 6.80 -7.58 -8.92
N LYS A 54 7.57 -8.00 -7.91
CA LYS A 54 7.84 -9.38 -7.50
C LYS A 54 7.70 -9.47 -5.98
N CYS A 55 7.02 -10.50 -5.48
CA CYS A 55 6.88 -10.74 -4.04
C CYS A 55 6.70 -12.24 -3.80
N THR A 56 7.53 -12.79 -2.92
CA THR A 56 7.31 -14.13 -2.34
C THR A 56 6.51 -13.92 -1.07
N PHE A 57 5.24 -14.34 -1.09
CA PHE A 57 4.40 -14.31 0.09
C PHE A 57 4.64 -15.56 0.91
N VAL A 58 4.75 -15.43 2.24
CA VAL A 58 4.95 -16.55 3.14
C VAL A 58 3.74 -16.66 4.05
N HIS A 59 3.30 -17.89 4.29
CA HIS A 59 2.25 -18.15 5.26
C HIS A 59 2.73 -17.74 6.65
N ARG A 60 1.87 -17.05 7.41
CA ARG A 60 2.18 -16.64 8.78
C ARG A 60 2.71 -17.79 9.62
N ASN A 61 3.74 -17.52 10.42
CA ASN A 61 4.38 -18.48 11.34
C ASN A 61 4.91 -19.73 10.63
N GLN A 62 5.25 -19.62 9.35
CA GLN A 62 5.88 -20.68 8.60
C GLN A 62 7.23 -20.22 8.10
N GLU A 63 8.12 -21.18 7.95
CA GLU A 63 9.40 -20.95 7.34
C GLU A 63 9.27 -20.54 5.86
N PRO A 64 10.11 -19.62 5.36
CA PRO A 64 10.03 -19.08 4.03
C PRO A 64 10.64 -20.04 2.98
N PHE A 65 10.12 -21.25 2.87
CA PHE A 65 10.58 -22.21 1.87
C PHE A 65 9.51 -23.25 1.48
N GLY A 66 9.69 -23.82 0.29
CA GLY A 66 8.85 -24.90 -0.23
C GLY A 66 7.39 -24.50 -0.42
N TYR A 67 6.48 -25.34 0.07
CA TYR A 67 5.03 -25.18 -0.10
C TYR A 67 4.42 -24.07 0.76
N ASN A 68 5.19 -23.50 1.69
CA ASN A 68 4.75 -22.42 2.58
C ASN A 68 4.78 -21.04 1.92
N THR A 69 5.27 -20.95 0.68
CA THR A 69 5.43 -19.70 -0.04
C THR A 69 4.58 -19.66 -1.32
N VAL A 70 4.24 -18.45 -1.75
CA VAL A 70 3.62 -18.19 -3.04
C VAL A 70 4.39 -17.10 -3.76
N ASP A 71 5.04 -17.49 -4.85
CA ASP A 71 5.88 -16.62 -5.67
C ASP A 71 5.06 -15.90 -6.73
N MET A 72 4.89 -14.59 -6.54
CA MET A 72 4.19 -13.75 -7.51
C MET A 72 5.16 -12.85 -8.25
N ILE A 73 5.11 -12.90 -9.59
CA ILE A 73 5.91 -12.08 -10.50
C ILE A 73 5.04 -11.25 -11.43
N LYS A 74 5.66 -10.25 -12.08
CA LYS A 74 5.00 -9.36 -13.06
C LYS A 74 3.73 -8.71 -12.49
N LEU A 75 3.69 -8.46 -11.18
CA LEU A 75 2.57 -7.82 -10.51
C LEU A 75 2.35 -6.42 -11.08
N ARG A 76 1.10 -6.10 -11.42
CA ARG A 76 0.63 -4.79 -11.86
C ARG A 76 -0.51 -4.37 -10.94
N TRP A 77 -0.22 -3.42 -10.05
CA TRP A 77 -1.17 -2.91 -9.07
C TRP A 77 -2.15 -1.97 -9.76
N LYS A 78 -3.43 -2.31 -9.67
CA LYS A 78 -4.53 -1.44 -10.12
C LYS A 78 -4.94 -0.45 -9.04
N SER A 79 -4.79 -0.86 -7.78
CA SER A 79 -5.06 -0.01 -6.63
C SER A 79 -4.17 -0.38 -5.46
N TRP A 80 -3.78 0.64 -4.71
CA TRP A 80 -3.00 0.52 -3.48
C TRP A 80 -3.59 1.44 -2.43
N GLY A 81 -4.71 1.01 -1.83
CA GLY A 81 -5.48 1.83 -0.89
C GLY A 81 -5.22 1.50 0.57
N LYS A 82 -5.74 2.36 1.46
CA LYS A 82 -5.64 2.21 2.93
C LYS A 82 -6.21 0.90 3.48
N ARG A 83 -7.19 0.27 2.82
CA ARG A 83 -7.82 -0.99 3.30
C ARG A 83 -7.47 -2.23 2.47
N ARG A 84 -7.24 -2.04 1.17
CA ARG A 84 -7.01 -3.13 0.21
C ARG A 84 -6.09 -2.68 -0.90
N ALA A 85 -5.25 -3.59 -1.39
CA ALA A 85 -4.50 -3.43 -2.62
C ALA A 85 -4.81 -4.59 -3.58
N ARG A 86 -4.87 -4.32 -4.88
CA ARG A 86 -5.24 -5.31 -5.89
C ARG A 86 -4.25 -5.28 -7.05
N ALA A 87 -3.75 -6.45 -7.44
CA ALA A 87 -2.90 -6.61 -8.60
C ALA A 87 -3.27 -7.82 -9.45
N LYS A 88 -2.89 -7.74 -10.73
CA LYS A 88 -2.79 -8.89 -11.64
C LYS A 88 -1.31 -9.23 -11.82
N GLY A 89 -0.97 -10.50 -11.96
CA GLY A 89 0.40 -10.95 -12.19
C GLY A 89 0.45 -12.40 -12.63
N LYS A 90 1.55 -13.07 -12.31
CA LYS A 90 1.70 -14.51 -12.50
C LYS A 90 2.17 -15.17 -11.21
N ASN A 91 1.56 -16.31 -10.86
CA ASN A 91 2.02 -17.20 -9.82
C ASN A 91 3.04 -18.18 -10.42
N VAL A 92 4.20 -18.35 -9.78
CA VAL A 92 5.20 -19.34 -10.19
C VAL A 92 4.88 -20.63 -9.45
N VAL A 93 4.25 -21.56 -10.16
CA VAL A 93 3.89 -22.87 -9.62
C VAL A 93 4.97 -23.86 -10.00
N ASN A 94 5.48 -24.62 -9.02
CA ASN A 94 6.48 -25.64 -9.29
C ASN A 94 5.95 -26.65 -10.33
N MET A 95 6.83 -27.14 -11.21
CA MET A 95 6.54 -28.03 -12.36
C MET A 95 5.63 -27.47 -13.47
N VAL A 96 4.75 -26.50 -13.19
CA VAL A 96 3.84 -25.91 -14.19
C VAL A 96 4.41 -24.62 -14.81
N GLY A 97 5.19 -23.87 -14.05
CA GLY A 97 5.72 -22.57 -14.44
C GLY A 97 4.77 -21.40 -14.16
N PRO A 98 5.03 -20.21 -14.75
CA PRO A 98 4.29 -18.99 -14.43
C PRO A 98 2.85 -18.96 -15.00
N THR A 99 1.85 -19.11 -14.14
CA THR A 99 0.43 -19.09 -14.48
C THR A 99 -0.23 -17.74 -14.15
N PRO A 100 -1.20 -17.24 -14.94
CA PRO A 100 -1.90 -16.00 -14.62
C PRO A 100 -2.60 -16.05 -13.26
N ALA A 101 -2.44 -15.00 -12.45
CA ALA A 101 -3.06 -14.92 -11.14
C ALA A 101 -3.45 -13.49 -10.76
N ARG A 102 -4.39 -13.36 -9.84
CA ARG A 102 -4.80 -12.11 -9.19
C ARG A 102 -4.42 -12.18 -7.72
N VAL A 103 -3.94 -11.08 -7.17
CA VAL A 103 -3.68 -10.95 -5.73
C VAL A 103 -4.47 -9.78 -5.15
N THR A 104 -5.12 -10.02 -4.02
CA THR A 104 -5.72 -8.98 -3.19
C THR A 104 -5.07 -9.00 -1.82
N LEU A 105 -4.45 -7.89 -1.44
CA LEU A 105 -3.96 -7.66 -0.09
C LEU A 105 -5.04 -6.97 0.73
N SER A 106 -5.17 -7.37 1.99
CA SER A 106 -6.22 -6.88 2.89
C SER A 106 -5.79 -6.96 4.35
N ARG A 107 -6.67 -6.48 5.24
CA ARG A 107 -6.45 -6.45 6.70
C ARG A 107 -5.16 -5.72 7.06
N PRO A 108 -5.06 -4.42 6.73
CA PRO A 108 -3.96 -3.60 7.20
C PRO A 108 -3.92 -3.63 8.74
N ARG A 109 -2.75 -3.80 9.32
CA ARG A 109 -2.50 -3.62 10.75
C ARG A 109 -1.33 -2.65 10.94
N SER A 110 -1.50 -1.71 11.84
CA SER A 110 -0.42 -0.90 12.38
C SER A 110 0.36 -1.70 13.41
N GLY A 111 1.57 -1.25 13.75
CA GLY A 111 2.40 -1.87 14.79
C GLY A 111 3.73 -2.45 14.30
N CYS A 112 4.07 -2.29 13.02
CA CYS A 112 5.42 -2.60 12.52
C CYS A 112 6.25 -1.32 12.49
N GLY A 113 6.58 -0.83 13.69
CA GLY A 113 7.13 0.52 13.88
C GLY A 113 6.11 1.58 13.46
N ASP A 114 6.53 2.50 12.60
CA ASP A 114 5.71 3.58 12.03
C ASP A 114 4.87 3.13 10.82
N ARG A 115 4.88 1.84 10.48
CA ARG A 115 4.32 1.32 9.23
C ARG A 115 3.04 0.54 9.47
N THR A 116 2.13 0.66 8.50
CA THR A 116 0.97 -0.21 8.35
C THR A 116 1.26 -1.28 7.31
N VAL A 117 0.90 -2.52 7.58
CA VAL A 117 1.17 -3.69 6.71
C VAL A 117 -0.08 -4.51 6.47
N PHE A 118 -0.25 -5.00 5.24
CA PHE A 118 -1.29 -5.96 4.93
C PHE A 118 -0.96 -7.34 5.52
N THR A 119 -1.91 -7.91 6.25
CA THR A 119 -1.72 -9.19 6.98
C THR A 119 -2.44 -10.36 6.34
N ARG A 120 -2.97 -10.17 5.13
CA ARG A 120 -3.65 -11.22 4.37
C ARG A 120 -3.50 -10.98 2.87
N ALA A 121 -3.03 -12.00 2.16
CA ALA A 121 -3.16 -12.12 0.72
C ALA A 121 -4.31 -13.07 0.35
N THR A 122 -4.94 -12.82 -0.78
CA THR A 122 -5.88 -13.74 -1.41
C THR A 122 -5.49 -13.85 -2.87
N ILE A 123 -5.27 -15.08 -3.32
CA ILE A 123 -4.74 -15.39 -4.64
C ILE A 123 -5.78 -16.21 -5.39
N SER A 124 -6.03 -15.87 -6.64
CA SER A 124 -6.98 -16.60 -7.48
C SER A 124 -6.56 -16.63 -8.94
N ALA A 125 -6.93 -17.69 -9.63
CA ALA A 125 -6.78 -17.78 -11.08
C ALA A 125 -7.86 -16.93 -11.78
N PRO A 126 -7.56 -16.29 -12.92
CA PRO A 126 -8.59 -15.66 -13.74
C PRO A 126 -9.65 -16.68 -14.19
N GLY A 127 -10.93 -16.34 -14.02
CA GLY A 127 -12.04 -17.19 -14.48
C GLY A 127 -12.41 -18.33 -13.52
N SER A 128 -11.62 -18.59 -12.49
CA SER A 128 -11.98 -19.52 -11.41
C SER A 128 -12.64 -18.79 -10.23
N ASN A 129 -13.54 -19.49 -9.55
CA ASN A 129 -14.11 -19.08 -8.27
C ASN A 129 -13.22 -19.45 -7.08
N ASP A 130 -12.20 -20.29 -7.28
CA ASP A 130 -11.29 -20.76 -6.25
C ASP A 130 -10.35 -19.64 -5.79
N ARG A 131 -10.13 -19.61 -4.48
CA ARG A 131 -9.31 -18.59 -3.83
C ARG A 131 -8.45 -19.22 -2.74
N ALA A 132 -7.14 -19.09 -2.89
CA ALA A 132 -6.21 -19.36 -1.81
C ALA A 132 -6.16 -18.16 -0.88
N HIS A 133 -6.41 -18.37 0.41
CA HIS A 133 -6.29 -17.35 1.45
C HIS A 133 -5.01 -17.57 2.23
N LEU A 134 -4.11 -16.59 2.16
CA LEU A 134 -2.80 -16.67 2.78
C LEU A 134 -2.72 -15.61 3.89
N PRO A 135 -2.83 -15.99 5.18
CA PRO A 135 -2.50 -15.08 6.26
C PRO A 135 -1.01 -14.75 6.15
N LEU A 136 -0.69 -13.45 6.12
CA LEU A 136 0.68 -12.96 6.06
C LEU A 136 1.13 -12.56 7.45
N ASP A 137 2.43 -12.66 7.70
CA ASP A 137 3.03 -11.96 8.81
C ASP A 137 2.89 -10.45 8.66
N ALA A 138 2.82 -9.78 9.80
CA ALA A 138 2.73 -8.33 9.86
C ALA A 138 4.13 -7.77 10.10
N CYS A 139 4.78 -8.23 11.17
CA CYS A 139 6.09 -7.76 11.61
C CYS A 139 6.90 -9.00 11.96
N THR A 140 7.97 -9.23 11.21
CA THR A 140 9.03 -10.21 11.49
C THR A 140 10.20 -9.47 12.10
#